data_AF-A0A973D2B2-F1
#
_entry.id   AF-A0A973D2B2-F1
#
_cell.length_a   1.000
_cell.length_b   1.000
_cell.length_c   1.000
_cell.angle_alpha   90.00
_cell.angle_beta   90.00
_cell.angle_gamma   90.00
#
_symmetry.space_group_name_H-M   'P 1'
#
loop_
_entity.id
_entity.type
_entity.pdbx_description
1 polymer ?
#
loop_
_entity_poly.entity_id
_entity_poly.type
_entity_poly.pdbx_seq_one_letter_code
_entity_poly.pdbx_strand_id
1 'polypeptide(L)'
;PGQMVVYLMIDIKRKNWGPRQLVSAIEDAIVATLKDYKIDSAPKKEAPGVYVQQAVGDAKIASLGLRIKQGRSFHGLALNIDMNMEPFHRINPCGYVGMAITQMATELPSQGDKKVTFQDVSANLSRHLMQCLQYTYSIELPA
;
A
#
# COMPACT_ATOMS: atom_id res chain seq x y z
N PRO A 1 -14.62 4.24 5.58
CA PRO A 1 -14.59 2.98 4.77
C PRO A 1 -13.97 3.28 3.40
N GLY A 2 -13.40 2.29 2.71
CA GLY A 2 -12.71 2.51 1.42
C GLY A 2 -11.18 2.56 1.49
N GLN A 3 -10.60 2.26 2.66
CA GLN A 3 -9.19 1.98 2.82
C GLN A 3 -8.99 0.46 2.88
N MET A 4 -8.08 -0.06 2.08
CA MET A 4 -7.72 -1.48 2.11
C MET A 4 -6.58 -1.69 3.09
N VAL A 5 -6.85 -2.44 4.16
CA VAL A 5 -5.85 -2.79 5.16
C VAL A 5 -5.47 -4.25 4.98
N VAL A 6 -4.17 -4.52 4.80
CA VAL A 6 -3.64 -5.88 4.64
C VAL A 6 -2.66 -6.15 5.76
N TYR A 7 -2.89 -7.24 6.50
CA TYR A 7 -1.96 -7.72 7.52
C TYR A 7 -1.12 -8.87 6.99
N LEU A 8 0.20 -8.66 6.95
CA LEU A 8 1.17 -9.60 6.42
C LEU A 8 1.89 -10.28 7.59
N MET A 9 1.48 -11.51 7.87
CA MET A 9 2.07 -12.36 8.92
C MET A 9 3.11 -13.31 8.31
N ILE A 10 4.33 -12.80 8.14
CA ILE A 10 5.40 -13.49 7.40
C ILE A 10 6.54 -13.83 8.36
N ASP A 11 7.00 -15.08 8.32
CA ASP A 11 8.24 -15.50 8.97
C ASP A 11 9.42 -15.09 8.08
N ILE A 12 9.95 -13.88 8.33
CA ILE A 12 11.07 -13.33 7.55
C ILE A 12 12.37 -14.06 7.85
N LYS A 13 12.51 -14.68 9.02
CA LYS A 13 13.69 -15.50 9.36
C LYS A 13 13.76 -16.73 8.47
N ARG A 14 12.63 -17.44 8.30
CA ARG A 14 12.54 -18.59 7.38
C ARG A 14 12.81 -18.20 5.93
N LYS A 15 12.42 -16.98 5.53
CA LYS A 15 12.65 -16.45 4.19
C LYS A 15 14.09 -15.92 3.98
N ASN A 16 14.91 -15.91 5.04
CA ASN A 16 16.23 -15.28 5.06
C ASN A 16 16.19 -13.79 4.63
N TRP A 17 15.15 -13.08 5.06
CA TRP A 17 14.92 -11.67 4.75
C TRP A 17 15.10 -10.79 5.99
N GLY A 18 15.68 -9.61 5.79
CA GLY A 18 15.68 -8.53 6.76
C GLY A 18 14.39 -7.70 6.70
N PRO A 19 14.08 -6.90 7.74
CA PRO A 19 12.88 -6.06 7.77
C PRO A 19 12.77 -5.10 6.58
N ARG A 20 13.89 -4.50 6.15
CA ARG A 20 13.91 -3.59 4.99
C ARG A 20 13.55 -4.28 3.69
N GLN A 21 14.01 -5.52 3.47
CA GLN A 21 13.64 -6.29 2.27
C GLN A 21 12.14 -6.57 2.23
N LEU A 22 11.53 -6.88 3.38
CA LEU A 22 10.08 -7.04 3.47
C LEU A 22 9.36 -5.72 3.17
N VAL A 23 9.79 -4.59 3.76
CA VAL A 23 9.21 -3.27 3.50
C VAL A 23 9.28 -2.94 2.00
N SER A 24 10.45 -3.05 1.38
CA SER A 24 10.63 -2.73 -0.04
C SER A 24 9.77 -3.63 -0.94
N ALA A 25 9.69 -4.93 -0.66
CA ALA A 25 8.84 -5.83 -1.45
C ALA A 25 7.35 -5.47 -1.37
N ILE A 26 6.88 -4.97 -0.22
CA ILE A 26 5.49 -4.52 -0.07
C ILE A 26 5.28 -3.19 -0.81
N GLU A 27 6.22 -2.26 -0.71
CA GLU A 27 6.18 -0.98 -1.43
C GLU A 27 6.17 -1.21 -2.95
N ASP A 28 7.03 -2.08 -3.45
CA ASP A 28 7.08 -2.47 -4.86
C ASP A 28 5.77 -3.09 -5.33
N ALA A 29 5.13 -3.93 -4.49
CA ALA A 29 3.82 -4.50 -4.80
C ALA A 29 2.72 -3.45 -4.90
N ILE A 30 2.74 -2.45 -4.00
CA ILE A 30 1.79 -1.33 -4.04
C ILE A 30 2.02 -0.48 -5.30
N VAL A 31 3.27 -0.14 -5.62
CA VAL A 31 3.61 0.62 -6.84
C VAL A 31 3.19 -0.13 -8.10
N ALA A 32 3.46 -1.44 -8.18
CA ALA A 32 3.02 -2.26 -9.29
C ALA A 32 1.49 -2.28 -9.43
N THR A 33 0.78 -2.39 -8.30
CA THR A 33 -0.69 -2.31 -8.27
C THR A 33 -1.19 -0.97 -8.78
N LEU A 34 -0.62 0.15 -8.32
CA LEU A 34 -1.02 1.49 -8.74
C LEU A 34 -0.72 1.74 -10.22
N LYS A 35 0.37 1.16 -10.74
CA LYS A 35 0.75 1.23 -12.15
C LYS A 35 -0.28 0.57 -13.07
N ASP A 36 -0.93 -0.51 -12.65
CA ASP A 36 -2.04 -1.14 -13.40
C ASP A 36 -3.21 -0.14 -13.64
N TYR A 37 -3.36 0.83 -12.74
CA TYR A 37 -4.36 1.90 -12.82
C TYR A 37 -3.81 3.22 -13.41
N LYS A 38 -2.58 3.18 -13.95
CA LYS A 38 -1.88 4.35 -14.50
C LYS A 38 -1.62 5.47 -13.48
N ILE A 39 -1.52 5.12 -12.20
CA ILE A 39 -1.14 6.05 -11.13
C ILE A 39 0.37 5.95 -10.96
N ASP A 40 1.11 6.99 -11.34
CA ASP A 40 2.55 7.04 -11.15
C ASP A 40 2.89 7.28 -9.67
N SER A 41 3.71 6.41 -9.10
CA SER A 41 3.97 6.41 -7.66
C SER A 41 5.31 5.77 -7.32
N ALA A 42 5.88 6.16 -6.19
CA ALA A 42 7.17 5.68 -5.72
C ALA A 42 7.25 5.59 -4.19
N PRO A 43 8.08 4.68 -3.64
CA PRO A 43 8.43 4.70 -2.23
C PRO A 43 9.42 5.83 -1.91
N LYS A 44 9.57 6.13 -0.63
CA LYS A 44 10.59 7.06 -0.13
C LYS A 44 11.45 6.39 0.92
N LYS A 45 12.77 6.44 0.72
CA LYS A 45 13.77 5.84 1.62
C LYS A 45 13.64 6.32 3.07
N GLU A 46 13.37 7.60 3.27
CA GLU A 46 13.32 8.23 4.61
C GLU A 46 11.94 8.14 5.27
N ALA A 47 10.90 7.74 4.54
CA ALA A 47 9.53 7.74 5.04
C ALA A 47 8.73 6.58 4.42
N PRO A 48 8.60 5.44 5.12
CA PRO A 48 7.92 4.24 4.60
C PRO A 48 6.50 4.51 4.08
N GLY A 49 6.14 3.77 3.04
CA GLY A 49 4.89 3.93 2.31
C GLY A 49 5.11 4.36 0.87
N VAL A 50 4.00 4.59 0.15
CA VAL A 50 4.02 4.92 -1.28
C VAL A 50 3.37 6.27 -1.50
N TYR A 51 3.96 7.06 -2.41
CA TYR A 51 3.63 8.45 -2.66
C TYR A 51 3.40 8.71 -4.15
N VAL A 52 2.53 9.66 -4.43
CA VAL A 52 2.27 10.21 -5.77
C VAL A 52 2.81 11.63 -5.79
N GLN A 53 3.50 12.00 -6.86
CA GLN A 53 3.96 13.37 -7.06
C GLN A 53 2.78 14.22 -7.57
N GLN A 54 2.49 15.31 -6.87
CA GLN A 54 1.49 16.31 -7.26
C GLN A 54 2.18 17.65 -7.57
N ALA A 55 1.40 18.61 -8.07
CA ALA A 55 1.91 19.95 -8.39
C ALA A 55 2.52 20.68 -7.18
N VAL A 56 2.04 20.38 -5.97
CA VAL A 56 2.48 21.02 -4.71
C VAL A 56 3.15 19.98 -3.80
N GLY A 57 4.08 19.21 -4.36
CA GLY A 57 4.86 18.20 -3.64
C GLY A 57 4.21 16.81 -3.64
N ASP A 58 4.71 15.93 -2.78
CA ASP A 58 4.28 14.53 -2.79
C ASP A 58 3.14 14.27 -1.79
N ALA A 59 2.15 13.49 -2.22
CA ALA A 59 1.06 13.03 -1.39
C ALA A 59 1.17 11.51 -1.15
N LYS A 60 0.98 11.08 0.10
CA LYS A 60 1.01 9.66 0.46
C LYS A 60 -0.31 8.99 0.07
N ILE A 61 -0.24 7.92 -0.71
CA ILE A 61 -1.40 7.13 -1.13
C ILE A 61 -1.52 5.81 -0.36
N ALA A 62 -0.41 5.27 0.13
CA ALA A 62 -0.39 4.08 0.97
C ALA A 62 0.55 4.24 2.17
N SER A 63 0.06 3.82 3.33
CA SER A 63 0.84 3.77 4.57
C SER A 63 1.35 2.36 4.82
N LEU A 64 2.59 2.25 5.30
CA LEU A 64 3.19 0.97 5.67
C LEU A 64 3.71 1.05 7.10
N GLY A 65 3.36 0.04 7.90
CA GLY A 65 3.82 -0.07 9.27
C GLY A 65 3.93 -1.54 9.65
N LEU A 66 5.13 -1.96 10.05
CA LEU A 66 5.42 -3.34 10.44
C LEU A 66 6.00 -3.38 11.84
N ARG A 67 5.65 -4.44 12.57
CA ARG A 67 6.35 -4.82 13.80
C ARG A 67 6.96 -6.20 13.59
N ILE A 68 8.24 -6.36 13.92
CA ILE A 68 8.91 -7.66 13.90
C ILE A 68 9.08 -8.16 15.33
N LYS A 69 8.61 -9.37 15.62
CA LYS A 69 8.85 -10.05 16.90
C LYS A 69 9.22 -11.50 16.61
N GLN A 70 10.34 -11.95 17.17
CA GLN A 70 10.87 -13.32 16.97
C GLN A 70 10.97 -13.74 15.48
N GLY A 71 11.35 -12.81 14.61
CA GLY A 71 11.49 -13.08 13.17
C GLY A 71 10.18 -13.15 12.38
N ARG A 72 9.05 -12.79 13.00
CA ARG A 72 7.72 -12.78 12.36
C ARG A 72 7.19 -11.35 12.29
N SER A 73 6.60 -10.99 11.15
CA SER A 73 5.97 -9.69 10.95
C SER A 73 4.52 -9.66 11.46
N PHE A 74 4.14 -8.49 11.93
CA PHE A 74 2.78 -8.11 12.32
C PHE A 74 2.45 -6.78 11.65
N HIS A 75 1.15 -6.48 11.56
CA HIS A 75 0.62 -5.35 10.79
C HIS A 75 0.90 -5.52 9.28
N GLY A 76 1.09 -4.44 8.54
CA GLY A 76 1.23 -4.49 7.09
C GLY A 76 1.08 -3.12 6.46
N LEU A 77 0.11 -3.01 5.56
CA LEU A 77 -0.12 -1.81 4.75
C LEU A 77 -1.58 -1.36 4.82
N ALA A 78 -1.79 -0.09 4.51
CA ALA A 78 -3.08 0.52 4.27
C ALA A 78 -3.04 1.32 2.97
N LEU A 79 -3.81 0.92 1.95
CA LEU A 79 -3.95 1.60 0.66
C LEU A 79 -5.27 2.38 0.63
N ASN A 80 -5.20 3.68 0.33
CA ASN A 80 -6.38 4.53 0.23
C ASN A 80 -7.01 4.39 -1.16
N ILE A 81 -8.21 3.81 -1.26
CA ILE A 81 -8.87 3.57 -2.54
C ILE A 81 -9.90 4.67 -2.82
N ASP A 82 -10.98 4.68 -2.04
CA ASP A 82 -12.10 5.62 -2.19
C ASP A 82 -12.75 5.81 -0.81
N MET A 83 -12.14 6.67 0.00
CA MET A 83 -12.50 6.89 1.40
C MET A 83 -12.72 8.37 1.71
N ASN A 84 -13.43 8.62 2.82
CA ASN A 84 -13.46 9.97 3.39
C ASN A 84 -12.08 10.35 3.93
N MET A 85 -11.47 11.37 3.34
CA MET A 85 -10.14 11.88 3.71
C MET A 85 -10.16 12.84 4.91
N GLU A 86 -11.33 13.35 5.31
CA GLU A 86 -11.50 14.32 6.39
C GLU A 86 -10.80 13.96 7.71
N PRO A 87 -10.79 12.69 8.17
CA PRO A 87 -10.09 12.32 9.39
C PRO A 87 -8.58 12.60 9.36
N PHE A 88 -7.94 12.58 8.18
CA PHE A 88 -6.52 12.89 8.06
C PHE A 88 -6.21 14.37 8.31
N HIS A 89 -7.16 15.27 8.14
CA HIS A 89 -6.99 16.70 8.45
C HIS A 89 -6.98 16.99 9.96
N ARG A 90 -7.44 16.04 10.78
CA ARG A 90 -7.52 16.19 12.24
C ARG A 90 -6.31 15.61 12.99
N ILE A 91 -5.36 15.03 12.27
CA ILE A 91 -4.16 14.39 12.83
C ILE A 91 -2.92 14.85 12.07
N ASN A 92 -1.73 14.58 12.61
CA ASN A 92 -0.47 14.66 11.87
C ASN A 92 -0.12 13.24 11.37
N PRO A 93 -0.42 12.90 10.09
CA PRO A 93 -0.20 11.56 9.59
C PRO A 93 1.29 11.20 9.65
N CYS A 94 1.59 10.01 10.19
CA CYS A 94 2.96 9.51 10.34
C CYS A 94 3.90 10.45 11.12
N GLY A 95 3.38 11.37 11.94
CA GLY A 95 4.17 12.30 12.75
C GLY A 95 4.72 13.52 12.00
N TYR A 96 4.38 13.70 10.72
CA TYR A 96 4.82 14.85 9.92
C TYR A 96 3.70 15.89 9.80
N VAL A 97 3.99 17.12 10.18
CA VAL A 97 3.07 18.25 10.00
C VAL A 97 2.93 18.55 8.52
N GLY A 98 1.68 18.59 8.03
CA GLY A 98 1.38 18.98 6.65
C GLY A 98 1.67 17.93 5.57
N MET A 99 1.90 16.66 5.93
CA MET A 99 2.01 15.59 4.93
C MET A 99 0.68 15.42 4.20
N ALA A 100 0.66 15.71 2.90
CA ALA A 100 -0.50 15.47 2.06
C ALA A 100 -0.79 13.97 1.97
N ILE A 101 -2.07 13.60 2.09
CA ILE A 101 -2.56 12.24 1.90
C ILE A 101 -3.51 12.27 0.70
N THR A 102 -3.40 11.27 -0.17
CA THR A 102 -4.27 11.09 -1.34
C THR A 102 -4.83 9.67 -1.38
N GLN A 103 -5.62 9.38 -2.41
CA GLN A 103 -6.31 8.12 -2.63
C GLN A 103 -6.44 7.84 -4.13
N MET A 104 -6.67 6.57 -4.49
CA MET A 104 -6.81 6.19 -5.90
C MET A 104 -7.93 6.96 -6.60
N ALA A 105 -9.10 7.14 -5.97
CA ALA A 105 -10.22 7.88 -6.54
C ALA A 105 -9.87 9.31 -6.99
N THR A 106 -8.88 9.94 -6.36
CA THR A 106 -8.39 11.28 -6.73
C THR A 106 -7.36 11.21 -7.85
N GLU A 107 -6.49 10.20 -7.85
CA GLU A 107 -5.35 10.08 -8.78
C GLU A 107 -5.68 9.31 -10.07
N LEU A 108 -6.83 8.64 -10.13
CA LEU A 108 -7.25 7.92 -11.33
C LEU A 108 -7.41 8.90 -12.51
N PRO A 109 -6.89 8.57 -13.70
CA PRO A 109 -7.07 9.40 -14.87
C PRO A 109 -8.55 9.49 -15.25
N SER A 110 -9.00 10.67 -15.69
CA SER A 110 -10.40 10.99 -16.04
C SER A 110 -10.97 10.23 -17.24
N GLN A 111 -10.34 9.13 -17.68
CA GLN A 111 -10.59 8.44 -18.94
C GLN A 111 -10.72 6.92 -18.67
N GLY A 112 -11.95 6.46 -18.43
CA GLY A 112 -12.29 5.04 -18.41
C GLY A 112 -13.68 4.79 -17.81
N ASP A 113 -14.60 4.27 -18.63
CA ASP A 113 -15.95 3.87 -18.20
C ASP A 113 -15.97 2.75 -17.14
N LYS A 114 -14.83 2.10 -16.91
CA LYS A 114 -14.72 1.01 -15.94
C LYS A 114 -14.49 1.56 -14.54
N LYS A 115 -15.55 1.56 -13.74
CA LYS A 115 -15.50 1.84 -12.30
C LYS A 115 -14.51 0.88 -11.62
N VAL A 116 -13.47 1.41 -11.00
CA VAL A 116 -12.53 0.65 -10.17
C VAL A 116 -13.26 0.19 -8.91
N THR A 117 -13.32 -1.12 -8.67
CA THR A 117 -13.95 -1.67 -7.47
C THR A 117 -12.91 -2.07 -6.42
N PHE A 118 -13.33 -2.14 -5.16
CA PHE A 118 -12.48 -2.64 -4.07
C PHE A 118 -11.96 -4.06 -4.35
N GLN A 119 -12.82 -4.93 -4.92
CA GLN A 119 -12.47 -6.28 -5.31
C GLN A 119 -11.39 -6.32 -6.40
N ASP A 120 -11.48 -5.47 -7.43
CA ASP A 120 -10.45 -5.39 -8.47
C ASP A 120 -9.09 -5.01 -7.88
N VAL A 121 -9.07 -3.99 -7.01
CA VAL A 121 -7.84 -3.55 -6.34
C VAL A 121 -7.30 -4.65 -5.44
N SER A 122 -8.18 -5.38 -4.74
CA SER A 122 -7.79 -6.48 -3.84
C SER A 122 -7.12 -7.62 -4.61
N ALA A 123 -7.71 -8.01 -5.74
CA ALA A 123 -7.18 -9.06 -6.59
C ALA A 123 -5.83 -8.66 -7.19
N ASN A 124 -5.71 -7.41 -7.64
CA ASN A 124 -4.47 -6.86 -8.19
C ASN A 124 -3.36 -6.81 -7.13
N LEU A 125 -3.66 -6.25 -5.97
CA LEU A 125 -2.71 -6.14 -4.87
C LEU A 125 -2.26 -7.51 -4.37
N SER A 126 -3.17 -8.47 -4.22
CA SER A 126 -2.85 -9.84 -3.83
C SER A 126 -1.85 -10.49 -4.79
N ARG A 127 -2.08 -10.34 -6.11
CA ARG A 127 -1.18 -10.86 -7.15
C ARG A 127 0.22 -10.24 -7.05
N HIS A 128 0.32 -8.92 -6.94
CA HIS A 128 1.61 -8.25 -6.85
C HIS A 128 2.33 -8.55 -5.53
N LEU A 129 1.59 -8.66 -4.42
CA LEU A 129 2.14 -9.12 -3.15
C LEU A 129 2.72 -10.53 -3.29
N MET A 130 2.02 -11.47 -3.91
CA MET A 130 2.55 -12.81 -4.16
C MET A 130 3.85 -12.79 -4.97
N GLN A 131 3.89 -11.99 -6.04
CA GLN A 131 5.07 -11.86 -6.89
C GLN A 131 6.26 -11.26 -6.14
N CYS A 132 6.09 -10.09 -5.53
CA CYS A 132 7.15 -9.38 -4.82
C CYS A 132 7.60 -10.11 -3.56
N LEU A 133 6.69 -10.78 -2.85
CA LEU A 133 7.00 -11.62 -1.69
C LEU A 133 7.44 -13.05 -2.09
N GLN A 134 7.51 -13.38 -3.37
CA GLN A 134 7.94 -14.66 -3.93
C GLN A 134 7.19 -15.88 -3.35
N TYR A 135 5.87 -15.80 -3.30
CA TYR A 135 4.97 -16.92 -2.99
C TYR A 135 4.31 -17.43 -4.28
N THR A 136 4.22 -18.75 -4.43
CA THR A 136 3.75 -19.40 -5.67
C THR A 136 2.26 -19.70 -5.70
N TYR A 137 1.60 -19.71 -4.54
CA TYR A 137 0.16 -19.90 -4.43
C TYR A 137 -0.39 -19.11 -3.24
N SER A 138 -1.67 -18.78 -3.31
CA SER A 138 -2.48 -18.27 -2.21
C SER A 138 -3.66 -19.21 -1.98
N ILE A 139 -4.14 -19.25 -0.75
CA ILE A 139 -5.38 -19.95 -0.39
C ILE A 139 -6.32 -18.88 0.16
N GLU A 140 -7.47 -18.70 -0.46
CA GLU A 140 -8.53 -17.88 0.09
C GLU A 140 -9.27 -18.67 1.15
N LEU A 141 -9.35 -18.11 2.35
CA LEU A 141 -10.19 -18.65 3.40
C LEU A 141 -11.60 -18.08 3.23
N PRO A 142 -12.66 -18.90 3.38
CA PRO A 142 -14.02 -18.37 3.42
C PRO A 142 -14.16 -17.37 4.57
N ALA A 143 -14.94 -16.32 4.31
CA ALA A 143 -15.24 -15.26 5.27
C ALA A 143 -16.04 -15.78 6.48
#